data_AF-A0A2E5P3I0-F1
#
_entry.id   AF-A0A2E5P3I0-F1
#
_cell.length_a   1.000
_cell.length_b   1.000
_cell.length_c   1.000
_cell.angle_alpha   90.00
_cell.angle_beta   90.00
_cell.angle_gamma   90.00
#
_symmetry.space_group_name_H-M   'P 1'
#
loop_
_entity.id
_entity.type
_entity.pdbx_description
1 polymer ?
#
loop_
_entity_poly.entity_id
_entity_poly.type
_entity_poly.pdbx_seq_one_letter_code
_entity_poly.pdbx_strand_id
1 'polypeptide(L)' 'MNVLAVIGTQELLIVAIIGLVLFGGSQLPKLARNLGRAQKELQKGLAEGQAEASSGDDDETS' A
#
# COMPACT_ATOMS: atom_id res chain seq x y z
N MET A 1 -9.88 8.45 32.88
CA MET A 1 -10.03 7.17 32.14
C MET A 1 -9.71 7.48 30.68
N ASN A 2 -8.43 7.47 30.32
CA ASN A 2 -7.98 7.89 28.99
C ASN A 2 -7.29 6.72 28.29
N VAL A 3 -8.05 5.66 27.98
CA VAL A 3 -7.59 4.56 27.13
C VAL A 3 -7.22 5.06 25.72
N LEU A 4 -7.85 6.14 25.26
CA LEU A 4 -7.59 6.72 23.93
C LEU A 4 -6.29 7.55 23.85
N ALA A 5 -5.80 8.10 24.97
CA ALA A 5 -4.51 8.79 25.01
C ALA A 5 -3.32 7.82 25.25
N VAL A 6 -3.64 6.56 25.55
CA VAL A 6 -2.72 5.45 25.88
C VAL A 6 -2.63 4.45 24.72
N ILE A 7 -3.04 4.81 23.49
CA ILE A 7 -2.29 4.28 22.34
C ILE A 7 -1.09 5.20 22.15
N GLY A 8 -0.22 5.19 23.16
CA GLY A 8 1.04 5.89 23.14
C GLY A 8 2.02 5.17 22.24
N THR A 9 3.15 5.82 22.03
CA THR A 9 4.29 5.20 21.34
C THR A 9 4.71 3.88 22.00
N GLN A 10 4.55 3.76 23.32
CA GLN A 10 4.87 2.57 24.11
C GLN A 10 4.06 1.33 23.68
N GLU A 11 2.73 1.43 23.63
CA GLU A 11 1.84 0.33 23.28
C GLU A 11 2.04 -0.10 21.81
N LEU A 12 2.20 0.87 20.91
CA LEU A 12 2.52 0.60 19.51
C LEU A 12 3.85 -0.14 19.36
N LEU A 13 4.86 0.20 20.16
CA LEU A 13 6.16 -0.47 20.14
C LEU A 13 6.03 -1.92 20.63
N ILE A 14 5.24 -2.16 21.68
CA ILE A 14 4.95 -3.51 22.18
C ILE A 14 4.24 -4.35 21.10
N VAL A 15 3.18 -3.81 20.48
CA VAL A 15 2.46 -4.50 19.41
C VAL A 15 3.37 -4.76 18.21
N ALA A 16 4.21 -3.80 17.84
CA ALA A 16 5.19 -3.95 16.77
C ALA A 16 6.20 -5.07 17.09
N ILE A 17 6.71 -5.16 18.32
CA ILE A 17 7.61 -6.24 18.74
C ILE A 17 6.91 -7.59 18.67
N ILE A 18 5.68 -7.71 19.19
CA ILE A 18 4.92 -8.96 19.12
C ILE A 18 4.70 -9.38 17.67
N GLY A 19 4.31 -8.44 16.80
CA GLY A 19 4.21 -8.68 15.36
C GLY A 19 5.55 -9.11 14.75
N LEU A 20 6.65 -8.46 15.11
CA LEU A 20 7.99 -8.80 14.64
C LEU A 20 8.43 -10.21 15.06
N VAL A 21 8.01 -10.68 16.25
CA VAL A 21 8.30 -12.04 16.73
C VAL A 21 7.47 -13.08 16.00
N LEU A 22 6.17 -12.82 15.82
CA LEU A 22 5.26 -13.76 15.14
C LEU A 22 5.54 -13.88 13.64
N PHE A 23 5.77 -12.74 12.99
CA PHE A 23 6.01 -12.68 11.54
C PHE A 23 7.51 -12.77 11.20
N GLY A 24 8.41 -12.43 12.11
CA GLY A 24 9.85 -12.34 11.85
C GLY A 24 10.25 -10.97 11.28
N GLY A 25 11.38 -10.42 11.73
CA GLY A 25 11.83 -9.06 11.37
C GLY A 25 12.07 -8.82 9.88
N SER A 26 12.27 -9.86 9.08
CA SER A 26 12.44 -9.75 7.63
C SER A 26 11.13 -9.79 6.83
N GLN A 27 10.01 -10.23 7.42
CA GLN A 27 8.76 -10.40 6.68
C GLN A 27 8.05 -9.07 6.47
N LEU A 28 7.92 -8.22 7.49
CA LEU A 28 7.33 -6.88 7.34
C LEU A 28 7.96 -6.06 6.18
N PRO A 29 9.30 -5.91 6.05
CA PRO A 29 9.90 -5.17 4.95
C PRO A 29 9.74 -5.87 3.59
N LYS A 30 9.72 -7.21 3.54
CA LYS A 30 9.44 -7.95 2.30
C LYS A 30 8.01 -7.75 1.83
N LEU A 31 7.04 -7.83 2.74
CA LEU A 31 5.62 -7.56 2.44
C LEU A 31 5.45 -6.12 1.95
N ALA A 32 6.04 -5.13 2.62
CA ALA A 32 6.00 -3.74 2.19
C ALA A 32 6.62 -3.54 0.80
N ARG A 33 7.76 -4.17 0.51
CA ARG A 33 8.40 -4.10 -0.81
C ARG A 33 7.53 -4.72 -1.89
N ASN A 34 6.96 -5.90 -1.64
CA ASN A 34 6.14 -6.62 -2.62
C ASN A 34 4.82 -5.89 -2.87
N LEU A 35 4.15 -5.43 -1.81
CA LEU A 35 2.94 -4.63 -1.91
C LEU A 35 3.20 -3.31 -2.63
N GLY A 36 4.33 -2.65 -2.35
CA GLY A 36 4.72 -1.43 -3.03
C GLY A 36 4.94 -1.60 -4.54
N ARG A 37 5.54 -2.72 -4.95
CA ARG A 37 5.68 -3.08 -6.38
C ARG A 37 4.31 -3.33 -7.01
N ALA A 38 3.47 -4.14 -6.38
CA ALA A 38 2.12 -4.43 -6.86
C ALA A 38 1.26 -3.16 -6.99
N GLN A 39 1.29 -2.27 -5.98
CA GLN A 39 0.60 -0.98 -6.02
C GLN A 39 1.09 -0.09 -7.16
N LYS A 40 2.40 -0.08 -7.42
CA LYS A 40 3.00 0.71 -8.51
C LYS A 40 2.57 0.19 -9.88
N GLU A 41 2.60 -1.13 -10.08
CA GLU A 41 2.15 -1.77 -11.33
C GLU A 41 0.65 -1.56 -11.55
N LEU A 42 -0.17 -1.67 -10.50
CA LEU A 42 -1.59 -1.37 -10.55
C LEU A 42 -1.87 0.09 -10.96
N GLN A 43 -1.20 1.06 -10.32
CA GLN A 43 -1.34 2.47 -10.69
C GLN A 43 -0.92 2.74 -12.13
N LYS A 44 0.17 2.10 -12.58
CA LYS A 44 0.63 2.21 -13.97
C LYS A 44 -0.41 1.67 -14.95
N GLY A 45 -0.93 0.46 -14.72
CA GLY A 45 -1.94 -0.15 -15.59
C GLY A 45 -3.25 0.65 -15.62
N LEU A 46 -3.67 1.22 -14.48
CA LEU A 46 -4.84 2.11 -14.41
C LEU A 46 -4.61 3.41 -15.19
N ALA A 47 -3.42 3.99 -15.14
CA ALA A 47 -3.08 5.21 -15.87
C ALA A 47 -2.99 4.95 -17.39
N GLU A 48 -2.38 3.83 -17.80
CA GLU A 48 -2.31 3.40 -19.20
C GLU A 48 -3.70 3.12 -19.76
N GLY A 49 -4.55 2.37 -19.05
CA GLY A 49 -5.92 2.10 -19.48
C GLY A 49 -6.81 3.35 -19.55
N GLN A 50 -6.60 4.35 -18.67
CA GLN A 50 -7.29 5.64 -18.77
C GLN A 50 -6.81 6.46 -19.97
N ALA A 51 -5.51 6.45 -20.26
CA ALA A 51 -4.96 7.14 -21.42
C ALA A 51 -5.46 6.52 -22.74
N GLU A 52 -5.51 5.19 -22.83
CA GLU A 52 -6.08 4.47 -23.97
C GLU A 52 -7.57 4.76 -24.15
N ALA A 53 -8.34 4.83 -23.06
CA ALA A 53 -9.77 5.18 -23.10
C ALA A 53 -10.02 6.63 -23.53
N SER A 54 -9.11 7.56 -23.26
CA SER A 54 -9.25 8.97 -23.69
C SER A 54 -8.70 9.25 -25.09
N SER A 55 -7.80 8.42 -25.63
CA SER A 55 -7.25 8.59 -26.99
C SER A 55 -8.05 7.86 -28.08
N GLY A 56 -9.04 7.04 -27.72
CA GLY A 56 -9.89 6.33 -28.68
C GLY A 56 -11.10 7.10 -29.22
N ASP A 57 -11.38 8.31 -28.70
CA ASP A 57 -12.55 9.11 -29.08
C ASP A 57 -12.26 10.17 -30.18
N ASP A 58 -11.01 10.29 -30.64
CA ASP A 58 -10.58 11.32 -31.59
C ASP A 58 -10.41 10.81 -33.05
N ASP A 59 -10.71 9.53 -33.36
CA ASP A 59 -10.44 8.91 -34.68
C ASP A 59 -11.68 8.34 -35.41
N GLU A 60 -12.90 8.73 -35.01
CA GLU A 60 -14.15 8.30 -35.67
C GLU A 60 -15.11 9.46 -36.06
N THR A 61 -14.57 10.56 -36.60
CA THR A 61 -15.35 11.48 -37.48
C THR A 61 -14.45 12.08 -38.56
N SER A 62 -14.31 11.38 -39.68
CA SER A 62 -13.89 11.94 -40.98
C SER A 62 -14.78 11.39 -42.07
#